data_AF-A0A452I2F6-F1
#
_entry.id   AF-A0A452I2F6-F1
#
_cell.length_a   1.000
_cell.length_b   1.000
_cell.length_c   1.000
_cell.angle_alpha   90.00
_cell.angle_beta   90.00
_cell.angle_gamma   90.00
#
_symmetry.space_group_name_H-M   'P 1'
#
loop_
_entity.id
_entity.type
_entity.pdbx_description
1 polymer ?
#
loop_
_entity_poly.entity_id
_entity_poly.type
_entity_poly.pdbx_seq_one_letter_code
_entity_poly.pdbx_strand_id
1 'polypeptide(L)'
;HAVIARYIRIVPLDWSGEGQIGLRTEVYGCPYWADVINFDGHAVLPYRFRNKKMKTLKDVITLKFKTSESEGVIFHGEGQQGDYITLELKKAKLVLNLNLGINQYGSIYGHTSVMTGSLLDDHHWHSIVIERHGRNINLTLDRHMQHFRTNGEFDYLDLDYEITFGGMPFSGKPSSNSRKNFKGCMESINYNGNNITDLAKRRKLEPSNGVRTFHSHLNFWEVKEHT
;
A
#
# COMPACT_ATOMS: atom_id res chain seq x y z
N HIS A 1 13.67 -24.32 -2.04
CA HIS A 1 14.55 -23.16 -1.82
C HIS A 1 15.16 -23.26 -0.43
N ALA A 2 16.47 -23.10 -0.29
CA ALA A 2 17.15 -23.08 1.00
C ALA A 2 17.08 -21.67 1.61
N VAL A 3 16.74 -21.57 2.90
CA VAL A 3 16.80 -20.32 3.68
C VAL A 3 18.13 -20.30 4.43
N ILE A 4 18.96 -19.29 4.19
CA ILE A 4 20.24 -19.10 4.89
C ILE A 4 20.02 -18.11 6.02
N ALA A 5 20.13 -18.60 7.26
CA ALA A 5 19.94 -17.82 8.47
C ALA A 5 21.28 -17.57 9.18
N ARG A 6 21.48 -16.35 9.67
CA ARG A 6 22.55 -15.96 10.58
C ARG A 6 22.20 -16.28 12.03
N TYR A 7 20.94 -16.11 12.44
CA TYR A 7 20.44 -16.47 13.77
C TYR A 7 19.01 -17.00 13.67
N ILE A 8 18.58 -17.83 14.63
CA ILE A 8 17.20 -18.28 14.79
C ILE A 8 16.82 -17.98 16.24
N ARG A 9 15.66 -17.34 16.46
CA ARG A 9 15.09 -17.15 17.79
C ARG A 9 13.81 -17.96 17.90
N ILE A 10 13.74 -18.78 18.95
CA ILE A 10 12.56 -19.58 19.27
C ILE A 10 11.93 -18.95 20.50
N VAL A 11 10.68 -18.50 20.37
CA VAL A 11 9.92 -17.88 21.46
C VAL A 11 8.80 -18.86 21.85
N PRO A 12 8.82 -19.41 23.07
CA PRO A 12 7.71 -20.21 23.57
C PRO A 12 6.48 -19.32 23.77
N LEU A 13 5.33 -19.79 23.31
CA LEU A 13 4.05 -19.07 23.40
C LEU A 13 3.29 -19.56 24.63
N ASP A 14 2.63 -20.72 24.54
CA ASP A 14 1.86 -21.29 25.64
C ASP A 14 1.71 -22.82 25.51
N TRP A 15 1.26 -23.48 26.57
CA TRP A 15 1.00 -24.93 26.59
C TRP A 15 -0.46 -25.24 26.26
N SER A 16 -0.70 -26.24 25.41
CA SER A 16 -2.02 -26.80 25.19
C SER A 16 -2.46 -27.65 26.40
N GLY A 17 -3.77 -27.81 26.57
CA GLY A 17 -4.34 -28.69 27.62
C GLY A 17 -3.95 -30.16 27.46
N GLU A 18 -3.41 -30.55 26.30
CA GLU A 18 -2.88 -31.89 26.01
C GLU A 18 -1.35 -31.98 26.17
N GLY A 19 -0.69 -30.90 26.61
CA GLY A 19 0.74 -30.87 26.92
C GLY A 19 1.67 -30.58 25.74
N GLN A 20 1.18 -29.93 24.67
CA GLN A 20 2.01 -29.45 23.56
C GLN A 20 2.40 -27.99 23.79
N ILE A 21 3.60 -27.56 23.36
CA ILE A 21 4.03 -26.16 23.48
C ILE A 21 4.00 -25.47 22.11
N GLY A 22 3.23 -24.38 22.00
CA GLY A 22 3.26 -23.54 20.82
C GLY A 22 4.57 -22.76 20.75
N LEU A 23 5.24 -22.80 19.59
CA LEU A 23 6.51 -22.09 19.38
C LEU A 23 6.40 -21.09 18.23
N ARG A 24 6.86 -19.86 18.45
CA ARG A 24 7.14 -18.88 17.40
C ARG A 24 8.61 -18.98 17.01
N THR A 25 8.88 -19.42 15.79
CA THR A 25 10.25 -19.43 15.27
C THR A 25 10.48 -18.20 14.42
N GLU A 26 11.49 -17.41 14.74
CA GLU A 26 11.90 -16.24 14.00
C GLU A 26 13.28 -16.50 13.36
N VAL A 27 13.40 -16.35 12.03
CA VAL A 27 14.66 -16.58 11.28
C VAL A 27 15.33 -15.27 10.83
N TYR A 28 16.58 -15.04 11.23
CA TYR A 28 17.36 -13.84 10.90
C TYR A 28 18.37 -14.17 9.81
N GLY A 29 18.34 -13.49 8.65
CA GLY A 29 19.28 -13.67 7.54
C GLY A 29 20.20 -12.47 7.28
N CYS A 30 20.86 -12.43 6.10
CA CYS A 30 21.73 -11.35 5.63
C CYS A 30 21.14 -9.93 5.87
N PRO A 31 21.99 -8.89 6.04
CA PRO A 31 21.50 -7.52 6.17
C PRO A 31 20.70 -7.12 4.92
N TYR A 32 19.39 -6.96 5.09
CA TYR A 32 18.50 -6.44 4.07
C TYR A 32 18.53 -4.92 4.15
N TRP A 33 19.22 -4.29 3.20
CA TRP A 33 19.23 -2.85 3.06
C TRP A 33 18.00 -2.46 2.23
N ALA A 34 16.97 -2.00 2.91
CA ALA A 34 15.85 -1.34 2.25
C ALA A 34 15.74 0.10 2.72
N ASP A 35 15.53 0.98 1.75
CA ASP A 35 15.15 2.35 2.00
C ASP A 35 13.69 2.34 2.46
N VAL A 36 13.47 2.68 3.73
CA VAL A 36 12.15 2.64 4.38
C VAL A 36 11.70 4.05 4.68
N ILE A 37 10.43 4.32 4.36
CA ILE A 37 9.78 5.59 4.65
C ILE A 37 8.84 5.36 5.83
N ASN A 38 9.03 6.14 6.90
CA ASN A 38 8.14 6.11 8.05
C ASN A 38 7.09 7.22 7.93
N PHE A 39 5.82 6.83 8.00
CA PHE A 39 4.67 7.71 8.04
C PHE A 39 4.11 7.73 9.47
N ASP A 40 3.92 8.91 10.02
CA ASP A 40 3.46 9.13 11.39
C ASP A 40 1.95 9.39 11.50
N GLY A 41 1.22 9.39 10.38
CA GLY A 41 -0.18 9.78 10.28
C GLY A 41 -0.41 11.27 9.96
N HIS A 42 0.64 12.07 9.84
CA HIS A 42 0.57 13.46 9.40
C HIS A 42 1.31 13.67 8.07
N ALA A 43 2.39 12.91 7.89
CA ALA A 43 3.25 12.92 6.73
C ALA A 43 2.56 12.36 5.48
N VAL A 44 2.70 13.06 4.34
CA VAL A 44 2.24 12.64 3.02
C VAL A 44 3.39 12.85 2.03
N LEU A 45 3.63 11.86 1.19
CA LEU A 45 4.69 11.88 0.18
C LEU A 45 4.05 12.06 -1.21
N PRO A 46 4.09 13.28 -1.78
CA PRO A 46 3.58 13.53 -3.12
C PRO A 46 4.59 13.10 -4.18
N TYR A 47 4.11 12.45 -5.24
CA TYR A 47 4.82 12.27 -6.50
C TYR A 47 4.11 13.06 -7.60
N ARG A 48 4.72 14.20 -7.97
CA ARG A 48 4.20 15.07 -9.02
C ARG A 48 4.65 14.59 -10.38
N PHE A 49 3.69 14.52 -11.30
CA PHE A 49 3.93 14.14 -12.68
C PHE A 49 4.65 15.26 -13.43
N ARG A 50 5.54 14.89 -14.37
CA ARG A 50 6.23 15.89 -15.21
C ARG A 50 5.25 16.66 -16.12
N ASN A 51 4.20 15.98 -16.57
CA ASN A 51 3.17 16.58 -17.39
C ASN A 51 2.00 17.04 -16.50
N LYS A 52 1.40 18.18 -16.84
CA LYS A 52 0.25 18.75 -16.13
C LYS A 52 -1.02 17.88 -16.18
N LYS A 53 -1.04 16.88 -17.08
CA LYS A 53 -2.09 15.87 -17.16
C LYS A 53 -1.47 14.51 -17.36
N MET A 54 -1.81 13.57 -16.49
CA MET A 54 -1.37 12.19 -16.56
C MET A 54 -2.58 11.29 -16.81
N LYS A 55 -2.73 10.89 -18.08
CA LYS A 55 -3.76 9.98 -18.55
C LYS A 55 -3.12 8.65 -18.93
N THR A 56 -3.45 7.58 -18.22
CA THR A 56 -2.81 6.27 -18.40
C THR A 56 -3.83 5.22 -18.88
N LEU A 57 -3.41 4.35 -19.80
CA LEU A 57 -4.15 3.13 -20.17
C LEU A 57 -3.69 1.92 -19.33
N LYS A 58 -2.45 1.96 -18.87
CA LYS A 58 -1.81 0.91 -18.08
C LYS A 58 -1.13 1.53 -16.87
N ASP A 59 -1.33 0.93 -15.71
CA ASP A 59 -0.63 1.29 -14.48
C ASP A 59 -0.04 0.05 -13.82
N VAL A 60 1.15 0.19 -13.25
CA VAL A 60 1.80 -0.79 -12.39
C VAL A 60 2.24 -0.07 -11.12
N ILE A 61 1.64 -0.46 -9.99
CA ILE A 61 1.94 0.10 -8.67
C ILE A 61 2.42 -1.04 -7.77
N THR A 62 3.63 -0.93 -7.25
CA THR A 62 4.16 -1.89 -6.28
C THR A 62 4.61 -1.18 -5.02
N LEU A 63 4.34 -1.77 -3.86
CA LEU A 63 4.88 -1.32 -2.58
C LEU A 63 4.80 -2.45 -1.57
N LYS A 64 5.56 -2.32 -0.48
CA LYS A 64 5.29 -3.06 0.74
C LYS A 64 4.94 -2.10 1.85
N PHE A 65 4.06 -2.52 2.75
CA PHE A 65 3.70 -1.74 3.93
C PHE A 65 3.76 -2.60 5.19
N LYS A 66 3.98 -1.95 6.33
CA LYS A 66 3.90 -2.54 7.67
C LYS A 66 3.21 -1.56 8.59
N THR A 67 2.17 -1.99 9.31
CA THR A 67 1.44 -1.14 10.26
C THR A 67 0.84 -1.94 11.41
N SER A 68 0.45 -1.23 12.47
CA SER A 68 -0.38 -1.73 13.56
C SER A 68 -1.72 -0.99 13.64
N GLU A 69 -2.02 -0.16 12.65
CA GLU A 69 -3.29 0.57 12.56
C GLU A 69 -4.24 -0.17 11.61
N SER A 70 -5.47 -0.38 12.05
CA SER A 70 -6.50 -1.07 11.26
C SER A 70 -7.14 -0.21 10.17
N GLU A 71 -6.80 1.08 10.13
CA GLU A 71 -7.31 2.06 9.16
C GLU A 71 -6.19 3.01 8.70
N GLY A 72 -6.19 3.37 7.42
CA GLY A 72 -5.25 4.36 6.90
C GLY A 72 -5.14 4.35 5.37
N VAL A 73 -5.04 5.54 4.76
CA VAL A 73 -4.85 5.66 3.30
C VAL A 73 -3.39 5.42 2.93
N ILE A 74 -3.13 4.33 2.20
CA ILE A 74 -1.80 3.94 1.74
C ILE A 74 -1.37 4.83 0.57
N PHE A 75 -2.21 4.96 -0.45
CA PHE A 75 -2.00 5.92 -1.52
C PHE A 75 -3.32 6.44 -2.08
N HIS A 76 -3.24 7.60 -2.71
CA HIS A 76 -4.36 8.27 -3.34
C HIS A 76 -3.91 9.10 -4.53
N GLY A 77 -4.68 9.05 -5.62
CA GLY A 77 -4.58 10.00 -6.72
C GLY A 77 -5.98 10.34 -7.20
N GLU A 78 -6.21 11.61 -7.52
CA GLU A 78 -7.49 12.14 -7.98
C GLU A 78 -7.25 13.21 -9.05
N GLY A 79 -7.91 13.06 -10.20
CA GLY A 79 -7.98 14.07 -11.23
C GLY A 79 -9.14 15.03 -11.03
N GLN A 80 -9.03 16.23 -11.59
CA GLN A 80 -10.05 17.28 -11.68
C GLN A 80 -11.35 16.82 -12.34
N GLN A 81 -11.28 15.77 -13.18
CA GLN A 81 -12.45 15.16 -13.83
C GLN A 81 -13.18 14.14 -12.93
N GLY A 82 -12.68 13.89 -11.71
CA GLY A 82 -13.30 12.99 -10.72
C GLY A 82 -12.86 11.53 -10.84
N ASP A 83 -11.97 11.21 -11.78
CA ASP A 83 -11.26 9.94 -11.82
C ASP A 83 -10.33 9.85 -10.60
N TYR A 84 -10.31 8.70 -9.95
CA TYR A 84 -9.42 8.49 -8.81
C TYR A 84 -9.03 7.03 -8.65
N ILE A 85 -7.94 6.83 -7.94
CA ILE A 85 -7.52 5.54 -7.41
C ILE A 85 -7.07 5.73 -5.96
N THR A 86 -7.57 4.90 -5.05
CA THR A 86 -7.24 4.96 -3.63
C THR A 86 -7.06 3.56 -3.10
N LEU A 87 -5.93 3.31 -2.44
CA LEU A 87 -5.70 2.10 -1.67
C LEU A 87 -5.65 2.46 -0.20
N GLU A 88 -6.46 1.78 0.62
CA GLU A 88 -6.58 2.06 2.04
C GLU A 88 -6.76 0.78 2.85
N LEU A 89 -6.45 0.86 4.14
CA LEU A 89 -6.86 -0.12 5.13
C LEU A 89 -8.20 0.30 5.73
N LYS A 90 -9.11 -0.67 5.87
CA LYS A 90 -10.37 -0.54 6.59
C LYS A 90 -10.61 -1.80 7.40
N LYS A 91 -10.66 -1.67 8.73
CA LYS A 91 -10.84 -2.80 9.67
C LYS A 91 -9.82 -3.92 9.40
N ALA A 92 -8.55 -3.54 9.24
CA ALA A 92 -7.42 -4.46 8.97
C ALA A 92 -7.54 -5.25 7.65
N LYS A 93 -8.34 -4.77 6.69
CA LYS A 93 -8.47 -5.32 5.34
C LYS A 93 -8.05 -4.28 4.31
N LEU A 94 -7.48 -4.73 3.20
CA LEU A 94 -7.07 -3.86 2.11
C LEU A 94 -8.29 -3.56 1.24
N VAL A 95 -8.52 -2.28 0.95
CA VAL A 95 -9.62 -1.82 0.08
C VAL A 95 -9.04 -0.97 -1.04
N LEU A 96 -9.23 -1.42 -2.28
CA LEU A 96 -8.92 -0.67 -3.48
C LEU A 96 -10.21 -0.04 -4.01
N ASN A 97 -10.23 1.30 -4.05
CA ASN A 97 -11.30 2.08 -4.64
C ASN A 97 -10.79 2.74 -5.92
N LEU A 98 -11.59 2.70 -6.98
CA LEU A 98 -11.20 3.30 -8.25
C LEU A 98 -12.44 3.78 -9.02
N ASN A 99 -12.31 4.92 -9.70
CA ASN A 99 -13.34 5.52 -10.54
C ASN A 99 -12.76 5.88 -11.91
N LEU A 100 -13.40 5.39 -12.98
CA LEU A 100 -13.08 5.70 -14.39
C LEU A 100 -14.32 6.27 -15.08
N GLY A 101 -14.92 7.29 -14.47
CA GLY A 101 -16.10 8.02 -14.93
C GLY A 101 -17.42 7.22 -15.07
N ILE A 102 -18.48 7.96 -15.40
CA ILE A 102 -19.87 7.49 -15.57
C ILE A 102 -20.30 7.75 -17.02
N ASN A 103 -21.12 6.86 -17.61
CA ASN A 103 -21.76 7.14 -18.90
C ASN A 103 -23.02 8.01 -18.76
N GLN A 104 -23.34 8.74 -19.82
CA GLN A 104 -24.47 9.68 -19.94
C GLN A 104 -25.88 9.07 -19.75
N TYR A 105 -26.00 7.76 -19.47
CA TYR A 105 -27.27 7.06 -19.25
C TYR A 105 -27.55 6.72 -17.78
N GLY A 106 -26.73 7.20 -16.84
CA GLY A 106 -27.11 7.39 -15.43
C GLY A 106 -27.27 6.14 -14.56
N SER A 107 -27.06 4.93 -15.09
CA SER A 107 -27.34 3.69 -14.34
C SER A 107 -26.12 3.04 -13.67
N ILE A 108 -24.88 3.44 -14.03
CA ILE A 108 -23.66 2.83 -13.47
C ILE A 108 -22.80 3.91 -12.83
N TYR A 109 -22.70 3.87 -11.50
CA TYR A 109 -21.69 4.64 -10.77
C TYR A 109 -20.31 4.04 -11.12
N GLY A 110 -19.41 4.83 -11.72
CA GLY A 110 -18.08 4.39 -12.17
C GLY A 110 -17.14 3.91 -11.05
N HIS A 111 -17.58 4.11 -9.80
CA HIS A 111 -16.92 3.63 -8.60
C HIS A 111 -16.88 2.10 -8.54
N THR A 112 -15.69 1.57 -8.35
CA THR A 112 -15.38 0.18 -8.08
C THR A 112 -14.71 0.11 -6.71
N SER A 113 -15.15 -0.79 -5.84
CA SER A 113 -14.51 -1.05 -4.55
C SER A 113 -14.29 -2.55 -4.40
N VAL A 114 -13.04 -2.94 -4.17
CA VAL A 114 -12.65 -4.34 -3.96
C VAL A 114 -11.88 -4.45 -2.67
N MET A 115 -12.29 -5.41 -1.83
CA MET A 115 -11.67 -5.68 -0.54
C MET A 115 -10.97 -7.04 -0.59
N THR A 116 -9.76 -7.10 -0.03
CA THR A 116 -8.94 -8.33 0.05
C THR A 116 -8.12 -8.38 1.33
N GLY A 117 -7.70 -9.57 1.73
CA GLY A 117 -6.92 -9.82 2.93
C GLY A 117 -7.69 -9.61 4.24
N SER A 118 -6.98 -9.83 5.34
CA SER A 118 -7.44 -9.66 6.71
C SER A 118 -6.24 -9.64 7.65
N LEU A 119 -6.37 -9.00 8.82
CA LEU A 119 -5.32 -8.94 9.84
C LEU A 119 -4.02 -8.29 9.31
N LEU A 120 -4.17 -7.27 8.46
CA LEU A 120 -3.04 -6.56 7.85
C LEU A 120 -2.42 -5.49 8.78
N ASP A 121 -2.86 -5.45 10.03
CA ASP A 121 -2.39 -4.60 11.13
C ASP A 121 -1.53 -5.40 12.14
N ASP A 122 -0.98 -6.54 11.72
CA ASP A 122 -0.22 -7.48 12.54
C ASP A 122 1.25 -7.08 12.77
N HIS A 123 1.65 -5.87 12.34
CA HIS A 123 3.03 -5.39 12.36
C HIS A 123 4.01 -6.25 11.54
N HIS A 124 3.55 -6.97 10.52
CA HIS A 124 4.39 -7.60 9.51
C HIS A 124 4.34 -6.82 8.18
N TRP A 125 5.29 -7.14 7.31
CA TRP A 125 5.36 -6.52 6.00
C TRP A 125 4.48 -7.30 5.03
N HIS A 126 3.57 -6.60 4.39
CA HIS A 126 2.72 -7.11 3.33
C HIS A 126 3.09 -6.48 1.99
N SER A 127 3.14 -7.29 0.94
CA SER A 127 3.47 -6.87 -0.42
C SER A 127 2.23 -6.65 -1.26
N ILE A 128 2.19 -5.54 -1.99
CA ILE A 128 1.09 -5.18 -2.87
C ILE A 128 1.62 -4.97 -4.28
N VAL A 129 0.95 -5.59 -5.26
CA VAL A 129 1.14 -5.32 -6.68
C VAL A 129 -0.22 -5.06 -7.31
N ILE A 130 -0.38 -3.90 -7.93
CA ILE A 130 -1.56 -3.55 -8.71
C ILE A 130 -1.12 -3.39 -10.15
N GLU A 131 -1.67 -4.21 -11.04
CA GLU A 131 -1.50 -4.10 -12.48
C GLU A 131 -2.85 -3.80 -13.10
N ARG A 132 -3.00 -2.60 -13.68
CA ARG A 132 -4.20 -2.19 -14.41
C ARG A 132 -3.91 -2.14 -15.90
N HIS A 133 -4.80 -2.67 -16.71
CA HIS A 133 -4.83 -2.45 -18.15
C HIS A 133 -6.26 -2.17 -18.60
N GLY A 134 -6.52 -0.92 -19.00
CA GLY A 134 -7.88 -0.43 -19.22
C GLY A 134 -8.72 -0.61 -17.96
N ARG A 135 -9.86 -1.27 -18.11
CA ARG A 135 -10.76 -1.62 -17.00
C ARG A 135 -10.41 -2.90 -16.26
N ASN A 136 -9.41 -3.66 -16.69
CA ASN A 136 -9.02 -4.92 -16.04
C ASN A 136 -7.90 -4.67 -15.02
N ILE A 137 -8.03 -5.24 -13.84
CA ILE A 137 -7.09 -5.06 -12.72
C ILE A 137 -6.71 -6.43 -12.14
N ASN A 138 -5.41 -6.64 -11.96
CA ASN A 138 -4.86 -7.66 -11.07
C ASN A 138 -4.38 -6.99 -9.79
N LEU A 139 -4.98 -7.33 -8.65
CA LEU A 139 -4.53 -6.94 -7.32
C LEU A 139 -3.91 -8.16 -6.65
N THR A 140 -2.60 -8.13 -6.42
CA THR A 140 -1.89 -9.16 -5.67
C THR A 140 -1.53 -8.63 -4.29
N LEU A 141 -2.03 -9.31 -3.26
CA LEU A 141 -1.65 -9.11 -1.87
C LEU A 141 -0.86 -10.33 -1.39
N ASP A 142 0.39 -10.11 -1.04
CA ASP A 142 1.40 -11.12 -0.72
C ASP A 142 1.55 -12.15 -1.84
N ARG A 143 0.82 -13.26 -1.75
CA ARG A 143 0.82 -14.35 -2.76
C ARG A 143 -0.56 -14.59 -3.38
N HIS A 144 -1.58 -13.85 -2.94
CA HIS A 144 -2.95 -14.03 -3.37
C HIS A 144 -3.31 -12.96 -4.38
N MET A 145 -3.61 -13.40 -5.61
CA MET A 145 -4.02 -12.52 -6.70
C MET A 145 -5.54 -12.55 -6.86
N GLN A 146 -6.13 -11.37 -6.98
CA GLN A 146 -7.52 -11.17 -7.33
C GLN A 146 -7.61 -10.37 -8.63
N HIS A 147 -8.25 -10.95 -9.64
CA HIS A 147 -8.53 -10.28 -10.91
C HIS A 147 -9.98 -9.80 -10.94
N PHE A 148 -10.19 -8.56 -11.37
CA PHE A 148 -11.53 -7.98 -11.52
C PHE A 148 -11.56 -6.90 -12.59
N ARG A 149 -12.77 -6.56 -13.02
CA ARG A 149 -13.03 -5.46 -13.96
C ARG A 149 -13.75 -4.32 -13.25
N THR A 150 -13.41 -3.09 -13.60
CA THR A 150 -14.00 -1.89 -13.02
C THR A 150 -15.41 -1.66 -13.56
N ASN A 151 -16.27 -1.06 -12.73
CA ASN A 151 -17.63 -0.62 -13.09
C ASN A 151 -17.63 0.58 -14.04
N GLY A 152 -16.56 1.39 -14.05
CA GLY A 152 -16.42 2.53 -14.95
C GLY A 152 -16.49 2.12 -16.44
N GLU A 153 -16.77 3.10 -17.29
CA GLU A 153 -16.95 2.89 -18.74
C GLU A 153 -15.70 3.26 -19.54
N PHE A 154 -14.85 4.13 -18.99
CA PHE A 154 -13.61 4.55 -19.64
C PHE A 154 -12.46 3.60 -19.31
N ASP A 155 -11.54 3.44 -20.27
CA ASP A 155 -10.33 2.62 -20.10
C ASP A 155 -9.14 3.44 -19.54
N TYR A 156 -9.23 4.76 -19.57
CA TYR A 156 -8.15 5.64 -19.14
C TYR A 156 -8.39 6.15 -17.73
N LEU A 157 -7.33 6.20 -16.93
CA LEU A 157 -7.32 6.86 -15.62
C LEU A 157 -6.64 8.22 -15.80
N ASP A 158 -7.35 9.31 -15.48
CA ASP A 158 -6.80 10.66 -15.51
C ASP A 158 -6.60 11.20 -14.07
N LEU A 159 -5.34 11.23 -13.62
CA LEU A 159 -4.97 11.71 -12.27
C LEU A 159 -4.47 13.17 -12.26
N ASP A 160 -4.47 13.82 -13.43
CA ASP A 160 -3.92 15.15 -13.68
C ASP A 160 -2.46 15.36 -13.20
N TYR A 161 -2.22 15.71 -11.93
CA TYR A 161 -0.95 16.31 -11.47
C TYR A 161 -0.11 15.45 -10.53
N GLU A 162 -0.71 14.64 -9.66
CA GLU A 162 0.05 13.89 -8.66
C GLU A 162 -0.65 12.63 -8.15
N ILE A 163 0.16 11.76 -7.56
CA ILE A 163 -0.28 10.66 -6.69
C ILE A 163 0.45 10.81 -5.35
N THR A 164 -0.26 10.62 -4.24
CA THR A 164 0.26 10.76 -2.89
C THR A 164 0.33 9.42 -2.19
N PHE A 165 1.38 9.21 -1.40
CA PHE A 165 1.56 8.04 -0.53
C PHE A 165 1.52 8.47 0.95
N GLY A 166 1.01 7.59 1.81
CA GLY A 166 0.89 7.84 3.25
C GLY A 166 -0.37 8.61 3.67
N GLY A 167 -1.17 9.08 2.72
CA GLY A 167 -2.37 9.85 3.04
C GLY A 167 -2.93 10.60 1.84
N MET A 168 -3.96 11.38 2.11
CA MET A 168 -4.52 12.34 1.15
C MET A 168 -4.06 13.75 1.54
N PRO A 169 -3.76 14.63 0.58
CA PRO A 169 -3.54 16.04 0.88
C PRO A 169 -4.80 16.62 1.52
N PHE A 170 -4.64 17.51 2.51
CA PHE A 170 -5.75 18.11 3.24
C PHE A 170 -6.67 18.85 2.26
N SER A 171 -7.83 18.27 1.94
CA SER A 171 -8.89 19.01 1.28
C SER A 171 -9.53 19.89 2.35
N GLY A 172 -9.45 21.21 2.20
CA GLY A 172 -9.98 22.19 3.17
C GLY A 172 -11.49 22.13 3.42
N LYS A 173 -12.16 21.02 3.07
CA LYS A 173 -13.57 20.74 3.34
C LYS A 173 -13.67 19.82 4.55
N PRO A 174 -14.31 20.24 5.66
CA PRO A 174 -14.61 19.35 6.77
C PRO A 174 -15.60 18.29 6.28
N SER A 175 -15.10 17.13 5.86
CA SER A 175 -15.94 15.98 5.58
C SER A 175 -16.13 15.20 6.87
N SER A 176 -17.39 14.85 7.17
CA SER A 176 -17.81 14.11 8.36
C SER A 176 -17.19 12.69 8.47
N ASN A 177 -16.49 12.23 7.43
CA ASN A 177 -15.80 10.94 7.36
C ASN A 177 -14.33 11.17 6.98
N SER A 178 -13.56 11.86 7.84
CA SER A 178 -12.14 12.09 7.58
C SER A 178 -11.41 10.75 7.49
N ARG A 179 -10.97 10.38 6.29
CA ARG A 179 -10.09 9.22 6.12
C ARG A 179 -8.79 9.49 6.89
N LYS A 180 -8.37 8.54 7.72
CA LYS A 180 -7.10 8.63 8.44
C LYS A 180 -5.94 8.47 7.45
N ASN A 181 -4.89 9.25 7.64
CA ASN A 181 -3.63 9.03 6.95
C ASN A 181 -2.96 7.77 7.49
N PHE A 182 -2.13 7.14 6.66
CA PHE A 182 -1.41 5.94 7.04
C PHE A 182 -0.33 6.25 8.07
N LYS A 183 -0.22 5.38 9.06
CA LYS A 183 0.85 5.40 10.05
C LYS A 183 1.51 4.02 10.06
N GLY A 184 2.82 4.00 9.90
CA GLY A 184 3.59 2.78 9.68
C GLY A 184 4.74 3.00 8.72
N CYS A 185 5.24 1.91 8.16
CA CYS A 185 6.38 1.93 7.25
C CYS A 185 5.95 1.53 5.84
N MET A 186 6.59 2.10 4.82
CA MET A 186 6.55 1.59 3.45
C MET A 186 7.96 1.45 2.87
N GLU A 187 8.13 0.48 1.98
CA GLU A 187 9.35 0.29 1.19
C GLU A 187 9.03 -0.09 -0.25
N SER A 188 10.03 0.00 -1.12
CA SER A 188 9.95 -0.44 -2.53
C SER A 188 8.75 0.16 -3.28
N ILE A 189 8.44 1.43 -3.01
CA ILE A 189 7.35 2.15 -3.67
C ILE A 189 7.75 2.40 -5.11
N ASN A 190 7.01 1.80 -6.05
CA ASN A 190 7.14 2.00 -7.47
C ASN A 190 5.81 2.41 -8.08
N TYR A 191 5.85 3.43 -8.94
CA TYR A 191 4.72 3.84 -9.75
C TYR A 191 5.14 3.96 -11.21
N ASN A 192 4.61 3.08 -12.06
CA ASN A 192 4.87 3.05 -13.50
C ASN A 192 6.37 3.07 -13.84
N GLY A 193 7.17 2.28 -13.12
CA GLY A 193 8.62 2.17 -13.30
C GLY A 193 9.43 3.20 -12.51
N ASN A 194 8.80 4.24 -11.96
CA ASN A 194 9.49 5.25 -11.16
C ASN A 194 9.66 4.77 -9.72
N ASN A 195 10.90 4.62 -9.26
CA ASN A 195 11.22 4.25 -7.89
C ASN A 195 11.05 5.47 -6.96
N ILE A 196 9.86 5.60 -6.37
CA ILE A 196 9.47 6.72 -5.51
C ILE A 196 10.29 6.72 -4.21
N THR A 197 10.63 5.53 -3.70
CA THR A 197 11.48 5.40 -2.51
C THR A 197 12.88 5.99 -2.73
N ASP A 198 13.53 5.70 -3.87
CA ASP A 198 14.83 6.30 -4.22
C ASP A 198 14.71 7.82 -4.43
N LEU A 199 13.63 8.29 -5.06
CA LEU A 199 13.39 9.72 -5.25
C LEU A 199 13.22 10.47 -3.91
N ALA A 200 12.48 9.89 -2.95
CA ALA A 200 12.31 10.45 -1.62
C ALA A 200 13.65 10.54 -0.88
N LYS A 201 14.45 9.46 -0.92
CA LYS A 201 15.77 9.40 -0.28
C LYS A 201 16.73 10.45 -0.83
N ARG A 202 16.74 10.66 -2.15
CA ARG A 202 17.59 11.67 -2.80
C ARG A 202 17.07 13.10 -2.61
N ARG A 203 16.03 13.31 -1.78
CA ARG A 203 15.34 14.60 -1.57
C ARG A 203 14.90 15.24 -2.89
N LYS A 204 14.47 14.40 -3.84
CA LYS A 204 13.89 14.85 -5.12
C LYS A 204 12.37 15.01 -5.06
N LEU A 205 11.78 14.63 -3.92
CA LEU A 205 10.38 14.87 -3.59
C LEU A 205 10.37 15.85 -2.42
N GLU A 206 9.42 16.78 -2.42
CA GLU A 206 9.17 17.70 -1.32
C GLU A 206 8.02 17.11 -0.48
N PRO A 207 8.31 16.29 0.54
CA PRO A 207 7.27 15.75 1.41
C PRO A 207 6.57 16.87 2.19
N SER A 208 5.32 16.64 2.61
CA SER A 208 4.73 17.47 3.66
C SER A 208 5.53 17.30 4.96
N ASN A 209 5.51 18.33 5.82
CA ASN A 209 6.18 18.29 7.13
C ASN A 209 5.90 16.96 7.85
N GLY A 210 6.95 16.18 8.15
CA GLY A 210 6.85 14.93 8.92
C GLY A 210 7.41 13.66 8.25
N VAL A 211 7.64 13.64 6.92
CA VAL A 211 8.25 12.46 6.28
C VAL A 211 9.71 12.33 6.70
N ARG A 212 10.05 11.23 7.37
CA ARG A 212 11.43 10.87 7.69
C ARG A 212 11.80 9.61 6.91
N THR A 213 12.81 9.72 6.04
CA THR A 213 13.42 8.57 5.39
C THR A 213 14.47 7.99 6.33
N PHE A 214 14.37 6.70 6.62
CA PHE A 214 15.35 5.99 7.44
C PHE A 214 15.97 4.86 6.63
N HIS A 215 17.25 4.63 6.87
CA HIS A 215 17.85 3.36 6.49
C HIS A 215 17.38 2.31 7.48
N SER A 216 16.62 1.33 7.01
CA SER A 216 16.35 0.15 7.81
C SER A 216 17.55 -0.79 7.70
N HIS A 217 18.19 -1.06 8.84
CA HIS A 217 19.05 -2.23 9.02
C HIS A 217 18.13 -3.32 9.59
N LEU A 218 17.32 -3.96 8.75
CA LEU A 218 16.44 -5.03 9.20
C LEU A 218 17.18 -6.37 9.05
N ASN A 219 17.52 -6.97 10.19
CA ASN A 219 17.91 -8.37 10.28
C ASN A 219 16.63 -9.17 10.57
N PHE A 220 15.82 -9.57 9.60
CA PHE A 220 14.74 -10.57 9.85
C PHE A 220 13.91 -10.96 8.64
N TRP A 221 13.54 -12.26 8.47
CA TRP A 221 12.25 -12.75 7.92
C TRP A 221 11.96 -14.26 8.11
N GLU A 222 10.66 -14.58 8.19
CA GLU A 222 9.94 -15.87 8.42
C GLU A 222 9.58 -16.13 9.90
N VAL A 223 8.28 -15.96 10.21
CA VAL A 223 7.63 -16.44 11.42
C VAL A 223 6.75 -17.63 11.02
N LYS A 224 7.08 -18.81 11.52
CA LYS A 224 6.16 -19.97 11.50
C LYS A 224 5.68 -20.20 12.91
N GLU A 225 4.36 -20.18 13.07
CA GLU A 225 3.70 -20.71 14.24
C GLU A 225 3.46 -22.20 14.00
N HIS A 226 3.96 -23.03 14.90
CA HIS A 226 3.66 -24.45 14.96
C HIS A 226 2.99 -24.70 16.31
N THR A 227 1.73 -25.14 16.23
CA THR A 227 0.93 -25.71 17.33
C THR A 227 1.19 -27.20 17.43
#